data_AF-A0A7W1D2V9-F1
#
_entry.id   AF-A0A7W1D2V9-F1
#
_cell.length_a   1.000
_cell.length_b   1.000
_cell.length_c   1.000
_cell.angle_alpha   90.00
_cell.angle_beta   90.00
_cell.angle_gamma   90.00
#
_symmetry.space_group_name_H-M   'P 1'
#
loop_
_entity.id
_entity.type
_entity.pdbx_description
1 polymer ?
#
loop_
_entity_poly.entity_id
_entity_poly.type
_entity_poly.pdbx_seq_one_letter_code
_entity_poly.pdbx_strand_id
1 'polypeptide(L)'
;MTPSPTWRIFDRRVVGPLACNCYTIGDPVTKQAVVIDPGDDADAIAGAAAAAGVSVTAIVATHAHFDHIVAARRLRELTGAPFYLHPDDHFLLGWMQASGRLFLGVELPPPPEIDLGAEEGDRLTAGSLELEVLHTPGHSPGSISLIAPGAVFSGDTLFSGSIGRTDLPGGDSQVLMSSITSKLFSLAEDLDVYPGHGPPTSLGVERRDNPWVGGG
;
A
#
# COMPACT_ATOMS: atom_id res chain seq x y z
N MET A 1 1.50 14.81 -29.03
CA MET A 1 1.47 14.87 -27.55
C MET A 1 0.61 13.71 -27.09
N THR A 2 1.22 12.70 -26.48
CA THR A 2 0.46 11.73 -25.68
C THR A 2 -0.26 12.53 -24.58
N PRO A 3 -1.57 12.33 -24.37
CA PRO A 3 -2.22 12.93 -23.21
C PRO A 3 -1.45 12.49 -21.97
N SER A 4 -1.23 13.40 -21.02
CA SER A 4 -0.63 13.04 -19.73
C SER A 4 -1.40 11.84 -19.17
N PRO A 5 -0.71 10.82 -18.63
CA PRO A 5 -1.38 9.64 -18.09
C PRO A 5 -2.43 10.08 -17.09
N THR A 6 -3.70 9.89 -17.45
CA THR A 6 -4.82 10.19 -16.56
C THR A 6 -5.06 8.94 -15.75
N TRP A 7 -4.86 9.04 -14.44
CA TRP A 7 -5.32 8.05 -13.48
C TRP A 7 -6.18 8.74 -12.43
N ARG A 8 -6.95 7.96 -11.67
CA ARG A 8 -7.67 8.46 -10.49
C ARG A 8 -7.82 7.37 -9.44
N ILE A 9 -8.15 7.80 -8.23
CA ILE A 9 -8.71 6.92 -7.19
C ILE A 9 -10.19 6.70 -7.50
N PHE A 10 -10.60 5.46 -7.74
CA PHE A 10 -12.00 5.06 -7.93
C PHE A 10 -12.70 4.77 -6.60
N ASP A 11 -11.97 4.16 -5.66
CA ASP A 11 -12.43 3.93 -4.29
C ASP A 11 -11.25 4.13 -3.32
N ARG A 12 -11.52 4.81 -2.21
CA ARG A 12 -10.67 4.78 -1.02
C ARG A 12 -11.57 4.38 0.13
N ARG A 13 -11.25 3.24 0.74
CA ARG A 13 -12.07 2.64 1.78
C ARG A 13 -11.23 2.35 3.00
N VAL A 14 -11.79 2.69 4.15
CA VAL A 14 -11.27 2.22 5.44
C VAL A 14 -11.87 0.83 5.69
N VAL A 15 -11.02 -0.19 5.79
CA VAL A 15 -11.40 -1.59 5.96
C VAL A 15 -10.85 -2.16 7.26
N GLY A 16 -11.57 -3.18 7.76
CA GLY A 16 -11.16 -3.95 8.93
C GLY A 16 -11.18 -3.17 10.25
N PRO A 17 -10.94 -3.87 11.37
CA PRO A 17 -10.97 -3.28 12.71
C PRO A 17 -9.78 -2.35 13.00
N LEU A 18 -8.69 -2.46 12.25
CA LEU A 18 -7.51 -1.57 12.38
C LEU A 18 -7.58 -0.35 11.44
N ALA A 19 -8.69 -0.17 10.73
CA ALA A 19 -8.94 1.00 9.89
C ALA A 19 -7.84 1.24 8.83
N CYS A 20 -7.47 0.18 8.12
CA CYS A 20 -6.55 0.24 6.98
C CYS A 20 -7.21 0.93 5.79
N ASN A 21 -6.50 1.82 5.11
CA ASN A 21 -6.91 2.46 3.88
C ASN A 21 -6.60 1.53 2.70
N CYS A 22 -7.62 0.90 2.15
CA CYS A 22 -7.56 0.19 0.87
C CYS A 22 -7.84 1.19 -0.27
N TYR A 23 -7.03 1.14 -1.33
CA TYR A 23 -7.18 2.01 -2.51
C TYR A 23 -7.45 1.20 -3.77
N THR A 24 -8.44 1.60 -4.57
CA THR A 24 -8.61 1.14 -5.95
C THR A 24 -8.31 2.30 -6.89
N ILE A 25 -7.20 2.19 -7.62
CA ILE A 25 -6.70 3.26 -8.50
C ILE A 25 -6.50 2.74 -9.92
N GLY A 26 -6.64 3.59 -10.92
CA GLY A 26 -6.51 3.10 -12.29
C GLY A 26 -6.75 4.14 -13.36
N ASP A 27 -6.77 3.65 -14.59
CA ASP A 27 -6.98 4.42 -15.80
C ASP A 27 -8.49 4.53 -16.12
N PRO A 28 -9.08 5.74 -16.14
CA PRO A 28 -10.49 5.95 -16.44
C PRO A 28 -10.86 5.68 -17.90
N VAL A 29 -9.90 5.56 -18.81
CA VAL A 29 -10.10 5.28 -20.24
C VAL A 29 -10.15 3.78 -20.48
N THR A 30 -9.10 3.04 -20.12
CA THR A 30 -9.03 1.59 -20.32
C THR A 30 -9.84 0.80 -19.29
N LYS A 31 -10.24 1.45 -18.19
CA LYS A 31 -10.96 0.85 -17.06
C LYS A 31 -10.15 -0.24 -16.33
N GLN A 32 -8.83 -0.24 -16.48
CA GLN A 32 -7.97 -1.13 -15.70
C GLN A 32 -7.59 -0.47 -14.37
N ALA A 33 -7.53 -1.25 -13.30
CA ALA A 33 -7.23 -0.76 -11.96
C ALA A 33 -6.31 -1.70 -11.17
N VAL A 34 -5.58 -1.12 -10.22
CA VAL A 34 -4.81 -1.80 -9.19
C VAL A 34 -5.52 -1.62 -7.85
N VAL A 35 -5.58 -2.68 -7.05
CA VAL A 35 -5.99 -2.59 -5.64
C VAL A 35 -4.74 -2.61 -4.76
N ILE A 36 -4.61 -1.61 -3.90
CA ILE A 36 -3.52 -1.46 -2.94
C ILE A 36 -4.08 -1.71 -1.53
N ASP A 37 -3.41 -2.58 -0.77
CA ASP A 37 -3.70 -2.93 0.63
C ASP A 37 -5.14 -3.42 0.86
N PRO A 38 -5.55 -4.55 0.27
CA PRO A 38 -6.85 -5.18 0.54
C PRO A 38 -6.87 -5.79 1.96
N GLY A 39 -7.05 -4.92 2.94
CA GLY A 39 -6.97 -5.24 4.36
C GLY A 39 -8.10 -6.05 4.95
N ASP A 40 -9.31 -5.95 4.40
CA ASP A 40 -10.50 -6.72 4.78
C ASP A 40 -11.61 -6.53 3.73
N ASP A 41 -12.71 -7.28 3.86
CA ASP A 41 -13.95 -7.13 3.07
C ASP A 41 -13.74 -7.16 1.54
N ALA A 42 -13.18 -8.28 1.06
CA ALA A 42 -12.88 -8.52 -0.35
C ALA A 42 -14.09 -8.35 -1.28
N ASP A 43 -15.27 -8.80 -0.85
CA ASP A 43 -16.50 -8.71 -1.65
C ASP A 43 -16.94 -7.25 -1.81
N ALA A 44 -16.80 -6.41 -0.79
CA ALA A 44 -17.14 -4.99 -0.91
C ALA A 44 -16.09 -4.20 -1.71
N ILE A 45 -14.81 -4.57 -1.64
CA ILE A 45 -13.75 -4.03 -2.51
C ILE A 45 -14.07 -4.38 -3.99
N ALA A 46 -14.30 -5.66 -4.29
CA ALA A 46 -14.64 -6.11 -5.64
C ALA A 46 -15.94 -5.47 -6.15
N GLY A 47 -16.94 -5.36 -5.28
CA GLY A 47 -18.22 -4.70 -5.58
C GLY A 47 -18.06 -3.23 -5.93
N ALA A 48 -17.18 -2.49 -5.24
CA ALA A 48 -16.90 -1.10 -5.56
C ALA A 48 -16.12 -0.94 -6.87
N ALA A 49 -15.13 -1.80 -7.13
CA ALA A 49 -14.44 -1.83 -8.43
C ALA A 49 -15.45 -2.07 -9.58
N ALA A 50 -16.35 -3.04 -9.42
CA ALA A 50 -17.40 -3.33 -10.38
C ALA A 50 -18.38 -2.15 -10.56
N ALA A 51 -18.83 -1.52 -9.47
CA ALA A 51 -19.72 -0.35 -9.51
C ALA A 51 -19.06 0.88 -10.17
N ALA A 52 -17.74 1.04 -10.00
CA ALA A 52 -16.94 2.04 -10.68
C ALA A 52 -16.67 1.71 -12.16
N GLY A 53 -17.03 0.51 -12.59
CA GLY A 53 -16.86 0.02 -13.96
C GLY A 53 -15.40 -0.24 -14.32
N VAL A 54 -14.57 -0.67 -13.36
CA VAL A 54 -13.17 -1.01 -13.57
C VAL A 54 -12.88 -2.50 -13.34
N SER A 55 -11.94 -3.02 -14.11
CA SER A 55 -11.39 -4.37 -13.98
C SER A 55 -10.09 -4.31 -13.19
N VAL A 56 -10.02 -5.03 -12.08
CA VAL A 56 -8.78 -5.16 -11.28
C VAL A 56 -7.80 -6.05 -12.04
N THR A 57 -6.62 -5.52 -12.37
CA THR A 57 -5.57 -6.23 -13.12
C THR A 57 -4.36 -6.57 -12.26
N ALA A 58 -4.23 -5.96 -11.08
CA ALA A 58 -3.22 -6.29 -10.08
C ALA A 58 -3.74 -6.00 -8.67
N ILE A 59 -3.29 -6.78 -7.71
CA ILE A 59 -3.47 -6.55 -6.28
C ILE A 59 -2.07 -6.45 -5.69
N VAL A 60 -1.79 -5.42 -4.89
CA VAL A 60 -0.47 -5.23 -4.29
C VAL A 60 -0.65 -4.85 -2.83
N ALA A 61 0.21 -5.37 -1.97
CA ALA A 61 0.32 -4.90 -0.60
C ALA A 61 1.63 -4.10 -0.43
N THR A 62 1.52 -2.96 0.23
CA THR A 62 2.67 -2.13 0.62
C THR A 62 3.56 -2.89 1.60
N HIS A 63 2.98 -3.75 2.42
CA HIS A 63 3.68 -4.66 3.33
C HIS A 63 2.75 -5.78 3.81
N ALA A 64 3.28 -6.81 4.49
CA ALA A 64 2.54 -8.01 4.84
C ALA A 64 1.96 -8.07 6.27
N HIS A 65 1.73 -6.92 6.92
CA HIS A 65 0.89 -6.95 8.12
C HIS A 65 -0.55 -7.32 7.75
N PHE A 66 -1.20 -8.06 8.65
CA PHE A 66 -2.40 -8.80 8.31
C PHE A 66 -3.54 -7.89 7.86
N ASP A 67 -3.66 -6.71 8.47
CA ASP A 67 -4.68 -5.73 8.19
C ASP A 67 -4.50 -5.00 6.84
N HIS A 68 -3.45 -5.33 6.07
CA HIS A 68 -3.27 -4.90 4.68
C HIS A 68 -3.51 -6.04 3.67
N ILE A 69 -3.62 -7.31 4.13
CA ILE A 69 -3.58 -8.47 3.23
C ILE A 69 -4.67 -9.53 3.45
N VAL A 70 -5.48 -9.45 4.52
CA VAL A 70 -6.49 -10.49 4.84
C VAL A 70 -7.45 -10.73 3.67
N ALA A 71 -7.85 -9.69 2.93
CA ALA A 71 -8.75 -9.82 1.79
C ALA A 71 -8.04 -10.21 0.47
N ALA A 72 -6.70 -10.15 0.40
CA ALA A 72 -5.95 -10.38 -0.84
C ALA A 72 -6.27 -11.74 -1.48
N ARG A 73 -6.30 -12.82 -0.69
CA ARG A 73 -6.62 -14.16 -1.19
C ARG A 73 -7.96 -14.21 -1.90
N ARG A 74 -9.01 -13.74 -1.22
CA ARG A 74 -10.37 -13.76 -1.74
C ARG A 74 -10.53 -12.82 -2.93
N LEU A 75 -9.86 -11.67 -2.90
CA LEU A 75 -9.88 -10.71 -4.00
C LEU A 75 -9.20 -11.28 -5.26
N ARG A 76 -8.09 -12.02 -5.12
CA ARG A 76 -7.49 -12.78 -6.23
C ARG A 76 -8.49 -13.77 -6.83
N GLU A 77 -9.19 -14.54 -6.00
CA GLU A 77 -10.20 -15.51 -6.47
C GLU A 77 -11.36 -14.83 -7.21
N LEU A 78 -11.81 -13.66 -6.74
CA LEU A 78 -12.90 -12.89 -7.34
C LEU A 78 -12.54 -12.23 -8.67
N THR A 79 -11.29 -11.78 -8.81
CA THR A 79 -10.85 -10.93 -9.93
C THR A 79 -9.97 -11.65 -10.93
N GLY A 80 -9.31 -12.74 -10.53
CA GLY A 80 -8.26 -13.39 -11.30
C GLY A 80 -6.94 -12.59 -11.37
N ALA A 81 -6.84 -11.46 -10.68
CA ALA A 81 -5.64 -10.62 -10.70
C ALA A 81 -4.52 -11.22 -9.84
N PRO A 82 -3.25 -11.12 -10.28
CA PRO A 82 -2.11 -11.55 -9.48
C PRO A 82 -1.92 -10.66 -8.25
N PHE A 83 -1.42 -11.26 -7.17
CA PHE A 83 -1.01 -10.57 -5.95
C PHE A 83 0.50 -10.38 -5.87
N TYR A 84 0.88 -9.13 -5.67
CA TYR A 84 2.26 -8.67 -5.55
C TYR A 84 2.60 -8.38 -4.09
N LEU A 85 3.76 -8.85 -3.67
CA LEU A 85 4.33 -8.57 -2.35
C LEU A 85 5.86 -8.54 -2.43
N HIS A 86 6.50 -7.66 -1.68
CA HIS A 86 7.96 -7.66 -1.58
C HIS A 86 8.47 -8.95 -0.90
N PRO A 87 9.53 -9.59 -1.43
CA PRO A 87 10.01 -10.88 -0.91
C PRO A 87 10.46 -10.85 0.56
N ASP A 88 11.04 -9.75 1.01
CA ASP A 88 11.49 -9.60 2.40
C ASP A 88 10.37 -9.67 3.44
N ASP A 89 9.10 -9.54 3.03
CA ASP A 89 7.94 -9.64 3.91
C ASP A 89 7.29 -11.04 3.92
N HIS A 90 7.83 -12.02 3.17
CA HIS A 90 7.30 -13.38 3.13
C HIS A 90 7.19 -14.02 4.52
N PHE A 91 8.11 -13.72 5.44
CA PHE A 91 8.08 -14.28 6.80
C PHE A 91 6.87 -13.79 7.61
N LEU A 92 6.35 -12.59 7.34
CA LEU A 92 5.19 -12.04 8.05
C LEU A 92 3.90 -12.81 7.73
N LEU A 93 3.82 -13.46 6.56
CA LEU A 93 2.70 -14.36 6.25
C LEU A 93 2.61 -15.52 7.27
N GLY A 94 3.76 -15.99 7.78
CA GLY A 94 3.82 -16.99 8.85
C GLY A 94 3.45 -16.43 10.23
N TRP A 95 3.58 -15.11 10.43
CA TRP A 95 3.23 -14.43 11.68
C TRP A 95 1.75 -14.00 11.73
N MET A 96 1.07 -13.97 10.59
CA MET A 96 -0.32 -13.51 10.43
C MET A 96 -1.31 -14.12 11.45
N GLN A 97 -1.24 -15.44 11.70
CA GLN A 97 -2.14 -16.07 12.68
C GLN A 97 -1.83 -15.62 14.11
N ALA A 98 -0.55 -15.48 14.46
CA ALA A 98 -0.15 -15.03 15.78
C ALA A 98 -0.54 -13.55 16.02
N SER A 99 -0.37 -12.69 15.01
CA SER A 99 -0.77 -11.29 15.08
C SER A 99 -2.30 -11.13 15.14
N GLY A 100 -3.07 -11.91 14.39
CA GLY A 100 -4.53 -11.94 14.50
C GLY A 100 -5.03 -12.26 15.92
N ARG A 101 -4.44 -13.26 16.57
CA ARG A 101 -4.74 -13.60 17.96
C ARG A 101 -4.32 -12.50 18.93
N LEU A 102 -3.14 -11.92 18.72
CA LEU A 102 -2.56 -10.91 19.61
C LEU A 102 -3.35 -9.59 19.57
N PHE A 103 -3.68 -9.10 18.38
CA PHE A 103 -4.29 -7.77 18.22
C PHE A 103 -5.81 -7.80 18.21
N LEU A 104 -6.43 -8.89 17.74
CA LEU A 104 -7.88 -8.97 17.58
C LEU A 104 -8.53 -10.12 18.37
N GLY A 105 -7.75 -11.06 18.90
CA GLY A 105 -8.29 -12.22 19.62
C GLY A 105 -9.01 -13.23 18.72
N VAL A 106 -8.69 -13.25 17.41
CA VAL A 106 -9.33 -14.13 16.42
C VAL A 106 -8.30 -14.94 15.63
N GLU A 107 -8.74 -16.04 15.03
CA GLU A 107 -8.01 -16.67 13.92
C GLU A 107 -8.32 -15.91 12.64
N LEU A 108 -7.29 -15.66 11.83
CA LEU A 108 -7.47 -15.03 10.52
C LEU A 108 -7.66 -16.09 9.43
N PRO A 109 -8.18 -15.71 8.25
CA PRO A 109 -8.11 -16.57 7.07
C PRO A 109 -6.66 -16.98 6.74
N PRO A 110 -6.46 -18.05 5.97
CA PRO A 110 -5.14 -18.41 5.47
C PRO A 110 -4.50 -17.23 4.71
N PRO A 111 -3.18 -17.04 4.82
CA PRO A 111 -2.49 -15.97 4.10
C PRO A 111 -2.68 -16.11 2.57
N PRO A 112 -2.60 -15.00 1.83
CA PRO A 112 -2.61 -15.03 0.37
C PRO A 112 -1.38 -15.76 -0.18
N GLU A 113 -1.56 -16.38 -1.34
CA GLU A 113 -0.43 -16.82 -2.17
C GLU A 113 0.13 -15.61 -2.93
N ILE A 114 1.44 -15.53 -3.01
CA ILE A 114 2.15 -14.48 -3.74
C ILE A 114 2.38 -14.98 -5.18
N ASP A 115 1.94 -14.20 -6.16
CA ASP A 115 2.16 -14.52 -7.57
C ASP A 115 3.49 -13.94 -8.07
N LEU A 116 3.79 -12.72 -7.63
CA LEU A 116 4.89 -11.91 -8.15
C LEU A 116 5.54 -11.10 -7.02
N GLY A 117 6.86 -10.91 -7.14
CA GLY A 117 7.60 -9.96 -6.30
C GLY A 117 7.26 -8.52 -6.68
N ALA A 118 7.33 -7.61 -5.70
CA ALA A 118 7.34 -6.17 -5.94
C ALA A 118 8.66 -5.61 -5.41
N GLU A 119 9.70 -5.61 -6.24
CA GLU A 119 11.05 -5.15 -5.89
C GLU A 119 11.27 -3.68 -6.31
N GLU A 120 12.27 -3.02 -5.73
CA GLU A 120 12.59 -1.63 -6.07
C GLU A 120 12.86 -1.45 -7.57
N GLY A 121 12.19 -0.47 -8.18
CA GLY A 121 12.28 -0.17 -9.62
C GLY A 121 11.31 -0.98 -10.49
N ASP A 122 10.60 -1.97 -9.94
CA ASP A 122 9.50 -2.64 -10.65
C ASP A 122 8.37 -1.65 -10.98
N ARG A 123 7.62 -1.96 -12.03
CA ARG A 123 6.49 -1.14 -12.48
C ARG A 123 5.23 -1.97 -12.64
N LEU A 124 4.21 -1.66 -11.86
CA LEU A 124 2.86 -2.21 -12.03
C LEU A 124 2.07 -1.30 -12.97
N THR A 125 1.42 -1.88 -13.97
CA THR A 125 0.65 -1.12 -14.96
C THR A 125 -0.83 -1.51 -14.96
N ALA A 126 -1.68 -0.50 -15.15
CA ALA A 126 -3.11 -0.67 -15.37
C ALA A 126 -3.56 0.36 -16.41
N GLY A 127 -3.62 -0.04 -17.67
CA GLY A 127 -3.82 0.88 -18.79
C GLY A 127 -2.66 1.85 -18.93
N SER A 128 -2.95 3.15 -18.88
CA SER A 128 -1.92 4.21 -18.83
C SER A 128 -1.41 4.53 -17.43
N LEU A 129 -1.97 3.94 -16.36
CA LEU A 129 -1.41 4.07 -15.02
C LEU A 129 -0.13 3.24 -14.93
N GLU A 130 0.91 3.83 -14.36
CA GLU A 130 2.17 3.19 -14.02
C GLU A 130 2.48 3.50 -12.55
N LEU A 131 2.71 2.44 -11.76
CA LEU A 131 3.12 2.52 -10.36
C LEU A 131 4.55 2.00 -10.24
N GLU A 132 5.48 2.88 -9.91
CA GLU A 132 6.86 2.51 -9.64
C GLU A 132 7.00 2.08 -8.18
N VAL A 133 7.62 0.93 -7.96
CA VAL A 133 7.89 0.39 -6.63
C VAL A 133 9.15 1.05 -6.07
N LEU A 134 9.03 1.66 -4.90
CA LEU A 134 10.13 2.20 -4.12
C LEU A 134 10.23 1.41 -2.81
N HIS A 135 11.33 0.69 -2.58
CA HIS A 135 11.51 -0.06 -1.33
C HIS A 135 11.76 0.91 -0.17
N THR A 136 10.88 0.89 0.84
CA THR A 136 10.90 1.80 2.00
C THR A 136 10.82 1.01 3.31
N PRO A 137 11.85 0.19 3.62
CA PRO A 137 11.84 -0.67 4.79
C PRO A 137 11.87 0.10 6.12
N GLY A 138 11.59 -0.62 7.19
CA GLY A 138 11.78 -0.16 8.57
C GLY A 138 10.52 -0.29 9.42
N HIS A 139 9.34 -0.08 8.85
CA HIS A 139 8.09 -0.52 9.46
C HIS A 139 7.98 -2.05 9.41
N SER A 140 8.20 -2.60 8.21
CA SER A 140 8.57 -4.00 7.97
C SER A 140 9.80 -4.08 7.04
N PRO A 141 10.49 -5.23 6.96
CA PRO A 141 11.63 -5.41 6.04
C PRO A 141 11.26 -5.27 4.56
N GLY A 142 10.07 -5.70 4.17
CA GLY A 142 9.55 -5.63 2.79
C GLY A 142 8.61 -4.46 2.53
N SER A 143 8.54 -3.46 3.42
CA SER A 143 7.70 -2.28 3.18
C SER A 143 8.11 -1.57 1.88
N ILE A 144 7.13 -1.30 1.02
CA ILE A 144 7.28 -0.52 -0.22
C ILE A 144 6.34 0.68 -0.22
N SER A 145 6.74 1.71 -0.95
CA SER A 145 5.88 2.82 -1.37
C SER A 145 5.66 2.72 -2.88
N LEU A 146 4.46 3.07 -3.35
CA LEU A 146 4.10 3.01 -4.77
C LEU A 146 3.97 4.43 -5.31
N ILE A 147 4.82 4.78 -6.27
CA ILE A 147 4.86 6.12 -6.88
C ILE A 147 3.97 6.14 -8.11
N ALA A 148 2.97 7.00 -8.10
CA ALA A 148 2.12 7.32 -9.25
C ALA A 148 2.44 8.75 -9.74
N PRO A 149 2.04 9.13 -10.97
CA PRO A 149 2.13 10.52 -11.40
C PRO A 149 1.39 11.47 -10.43
N GLY A 150 2.13 12.30 -9.68
CA GLY A 150 1.57 13.27 -8.72
C GLY A 150 1.24 12.73 -7.32
N ALA A 151 1.54 11.46 -7.02
CA ALA A 151 1.22 10.88 -5.72
C ALA A 151 2.16 9.73 -5.31
N VAL A 152 2.18 9.43 -4.01
CA VAL A 152 2.80 8.23 -3.45
C VAL A 152 1.84 7.54 -2.48
N PHE A 153 1.70 6.22 -2.60
CA PHE A 153 1.01 5.38 -1.62
C PHE A 153 2.07 4.81 -0.68
N SER A 154 2.13 5.32 0.55
CA SER A 154 3.26 5.09 1.47
C SER A 154 3.11 3.87 2.37
N GLY A 155 1.94 3.22 2.34
CA GLY A 155 1.59 2.19 3.33
C GLY A 155 1.81 2.74 4.74
N ASP A 156 2.46 1.93 5.57
CA ASP A 156 2.79 2.28 6.94
C ASP A 156 4.19 2.89 7.11
N THR A 157 4.71 3.49 6.04
CA THR A 157 6.01 4.19 6.10
C THR A 157 5.83 5.60 6.67
N LEU A 158 5.03 6.43 5.99
CA LEU A 158 4.83 7.85 6.30
C LEU A 158 3.34 8.16 6.42
N PHE A 159 2.96 8.83 7.51
CA PHE A 159 1.59 9.27 7.81
C PHE A 159 1.52 10.79 7.91
N SER A 160 0.30 11.33 7.98
CA SER A 160 0.10 12.74 8.31
C SER A 160 0.56 13.04 9.74
N GLY A 161 1.66 13.78 9.90
CA GLY A 161 2.23 14.17 11.19
C GLY A 161 2.81 13.02 12.02
N SER A 162 3.03 11.84 11.44
CA SER A 162 3.59 10.67 12.12
C SER A 162 4.32 9.74 11.15
N ILE A 163 4.90 8.66 11.66
CA ILE A 163 5.52 7.57 10.89
C ILE A 163 4.99 6.21 11.38
N GLY A 164 5.28 5.15 10.64
CA GLY A 164 5.02 3.77 11.05
C GLY A 164 5.66 3.41 12.40
N ARG A 165 5.02 2.49 13.12
CA ARG A 165 5.64 1.86 14.29
C ARG A 165 6.75 0.90 13.86
N THR A 166 7.72 0.63 14.73
CA THR A 166 8.89 -0.22 14.39
C THR A 166 9.22 -1.25 15.48
N ASP A 167 8.26 -1.56 16.33
CA ASP A 167 8.40 -2.50 17.45
C ASP A 167 7.80 -3.90 17.16
N LEU A 168 7.33 -4.13 15.93
CA LEU A 168 6.85 -5.42 15.44
C LEU A 168 7.99 -6.23 14.80
N PRO A 169 7.82 -7.54 14.55
CA PRO A 169 8.86 -8.38 13.96
C PRO A 169 9.44 -7.80 12.66
N GLY A 170 10.75 -7.55 12.64
CA GLY A 170 11.45 -6.96 11.50
C GLY A 170 11.44 -5.42 11.45
N GLY A 171 10.78 -4.75 12.39
CA GLY A 171 10.79 -3.30 12.49
C GLY A 171 12.14 -2.74 12.97
N ASP A 172 12.55 -1.60 12.41
CA ASP A 172 13.74 -0.84 12.78
C ASP A 172 13.52 0.67 12.54
N SER A 173 13.61 1.47 13.60
CA SER A 173 13.36 2.91 13.55
C SER A 173 14.41 3.70 12.77
N GLN A 174 15.68 3.30 12.83
CA GLN A 174 16.74 3.98 12.07
C GLN A 174 16.57 3.72 10.58
N VAL A 175 16.22 2.49 10.22
CA VAL A 175 15.92 2.12 8.83
C VAL A 175 14.69 2.87 8.34
N LEU A 176 13.60 2.93 9.12
CA LEU A 176 12.38 3.65 8.72
C LEU A 176 12.64 5.14 8.49
N MET A 177 13.31 5.80 9.44
CA MET A 177 13.66 7.21 9.31
C MET A 177 14.58 7.46 8.12
N SER A 178 15.52 6.55 7.84
CA SER A 178 16.38 6.61 6.66
C SER A 178 15.57 6.46 5.37
N SER A 179 14.65 5.49 5.29
CA SER A 179 13.76 5.30 4.14
C SER A 179 12.95 6.57 3.84
N ILE A 180 12.42 7.23 4.86
CA ILE A 180 11.65 8.46 4.67
C ILE A 180 12.56 9.61 4.22
N THR A 181 13.63 9.88 4.96
CA THR A 181 14.46 11.08 4.73
C THR A 181 15.36 10.99 3.50
N SER A 182 15.83 9.79 3.14
CA SER A 182 16.72 9.60 1.99
C SER A 182 16.00 9.20 0.71
N LYS A 183 14.84 8.53 0.79
CA LYS A 183 14.07 8.12 -0.39
C LYS A 183 12.83 8.97 -0.58
N LEU A 184 11.84 8.95 0.32
CA LEU A 184 10.59 9.69 0.12
C LEU A 184 10.81 11.20 -0.01
N PHE A 185 11.60 11.81 0.89
CA PHE A 185 11.91 13.25 0.83
C PHE A 185 12.91 13.63 -0.28
N SER A 186 13.41 12.66 -1.06
CA SER A 186 14.15 12.94 -2.30
C SER A 186 13.23 13.14 -3.52
N LEU A 187 11.96 12.74 -3.41
CA LEU A 187 10.94 12.96 -4.43
C LEU A 187 10.44 14.42 -4.42
N ALA A 188 9.61 14.78 -5.39
CA ALA A 188 9.03 16.11 -5.50
C ALA A 188 8.12 16.44 -4.29
N GLU A 189 8.25 17.65 -3.75
CA GLU A 189 7.53 18.06 -2.54
C GLU A 189 6.02 18.21 -2.73
N ASP A 190 5.56 18.36 -3.97
CA ASP A 190 4.16 18.53 -4.33
C ASP A 190 3.40 17.20 -4.49
N LEU A 191 4.06 16.05 -4.31
CA LEU A 191 3.37 14.76 -4.34
C LEU A 191 2.44 14.60 -3.13
N ASP A 192 1.19 14.24 -3.42
CA ASP A 192 0.24 13.78 -2.42
C ASP A 192 0.70 12.45 -1.81
N VAL A 193 0.48 12.26 -0.52
CA VAL A 193 0.80 11.02 0.21
C VAL A 193 -0.50 10.37 0.64
N TYR A 194 -0.71 9.12 0.22
CA TYR A 194 -1.85 8.28 0.56
C TYR A 194 -1.38 7.14 1.49
N PRO A 195 -1.53 7.31 2.81
CA PRO A 195 -1.00 6.34 3.79
C PRO A 195 -1.88 5.11 3.94
N GLY A 196 -1.31 4.07 4.54
CA GLY A 196 -2.01 2.87 5.02
C GLY A 196 -3.04 3.17 6.11
N HIS A 197 -2.84 4.20 6.92
CA HIS A 197 -3.82 4.64 7.92
C HIS A 197 -3.93 6.17 8.01
N GLY A 198 -5.09 6.65 8.46
CA GLY A 198 -5.32 8.08 8.69
C GLY A 198 -5.55 8.89 7.40
N PRO A 199 -5.47 10.23 7.47
CA PRO A 199 -5.76 11.10 6.34
C PRO A 199 -4.57 11.23 5.37
N PRO A 200 -4.82 11.60 4.10
CA PRO A 200 -3.76 12.00 3.17
C PRO A 200 -3.00 13.24 3.65
N THR A 201 -1.77 13.39 3.17
CA THR A 201 -0.89 14.56 3.40
C THR A 201 -0.09 14.86 2.11
N SER A 202 0.98 15.66 2.17
CA SER A 202 1.94 15.80 1.08
C SER A 202 3.38 15.69 1.56
N LEU A 203 4.29 15.28 0.68
CA LEU A 203 5.70 15.14 1.02
C LEU A 203 6.30 16.46 1.52
N GLY A 204 5.92 17.59 0.92
CA GLY A 204 6.39 18.91 1.33
C GLY A 204 5.90 19.33 2.71
N VAL A 205 4.68 18.96 3.12
CA VAL A 205 4.19 19.20 4.49
C VAL A 205 4.97 18.34 5.47
N GLU A 206 5.08 17.03 5.23
CA GLU A 206 5.75 16.13 6.16
C GLU A 206 7.27 16.42 6.26
N ARG A 207 7.92 16.84 5.17
CA ARG A 207 9.33 17.22 5.18
C ARG A 207 9.61 18.43 6.07
N ARG A 208 8.67 19.36 6.18
CA ARG A 208 8.81 20.56 7.02
C ARG A 208 8.38 20.30 8.45
N ASP A 209 7.21 19.67 8.62
CA ASP A 209 6.44 19.78 9.85
C ASP A 209 6.30 18.44 10.61
N ASN A 210 6.73 17.30 10.03
CA ASN A 210 6.59 16.01 10.70
C ASN A 210 7.53 15.94 11.93
N PRO A 211 7.03 15.67 13.14
CA PRO A 211 7.82 15.73 14.37
C PRO A 211 8.88 14.62 14.50
N TRP A 212 8.85 13.60 13.63
CA TRP A 212 9.78 12.46 13.69
C TRP A 212 10.92 12.58 12.68
N VAL A 213 10.64 13.13 11.50
CA VAL A 213 11.52 13.09 10.33
C VAL A 213 11.63 14.43 9.60
N GLY A 214 10.79 15.41 9.96
CA GLY A 214 10.82 16.75 9.40
C GLY A 214 12.07 17.52 9.84
N GLY A 215 12.49 18.45 9.00
CA GLY A 215 13.68 19.29 9.25
C GLY A 215 13.39 20.63 9.94
N GLY A 216 12.19 20.79 10.50
CA GLY A 216 11.74 21.99 11.21
C GLY A 216 12.30 22.12 12.63
#